data_AF-A0A432Q4V7-F1
#
_entry.id   AF-A0A432Q4V7-F1
#
_cell.length_a   1.000
_cell.length_b   1.000
_cell.length_c   1.000
_cell.angle_alpha   90.00
_cell.angle_beta   90.00
_cell.angle_gamma   90.00
#
_symmetry.space_group_name_H-M   'P 1'
#
loop_
_entity.id
_entity.type
_entity.pdbx_description
1 polymer ?
#
loop_
_entity_poly.entity_id
_entity_poly.type
_entity_poly.pdbx_seq_one_letter_code
_entity_poly.pdbx_strand_id
1 'polypeptide(L)'
;MIICRKYFMEILLLLDESPMSFNELARVLKAYPDTLTRRLKEMKNAGLITDSRREGKLRYELTEKGRKAAKLVKDLRRILDELNEVIQE
;
A
#
# COMPACT_ATOMS: atom_id res chain seq x y z
N MET A 1 -5.02 10.21 11.47
CA MET A 1 -3.99 10.09 10.42
C MET A 1 -4.29 8.89 9.54
N ILE A 2 -4.38 9.04 8.21
CA ILE A 2 -4.78 7.94 7.30
C ILE A 2 -3.70 6.85 7.18
N ILE A 3 -2.42 7.25 7.21
CA ILE A 3 -1.26 6.36 6.99
C ILE A 3 -1.15 5.26 8.06
N CYS A 4 -1.53 5.52 9.31
CA CYS A 4 -1.50 4.54 10.40
C CYS A 4 -2.70 3.59 10.43
N ARG A 5 -3.61 3.67 9.45
CA ARG A 5 -4.76 2.77 9.41
C ARG A 5 -4.29 1.38 8.99
N LYS A 6 -4.85 0.35 9.64
CA LYS A 6 -4.56 -1.06 9.33
C LYS A 6 -4.56 -1.31 7.81
N TYR A 7 -3.51 -1.98 7.32
CA TYR A 7 -3.26 -2.33 5.91
C TYR A 7 -2.86 -1.17 4.99
N PHE A 8 -2.89 0.08 5.43
CA PHE A 8 -2.65 1.20 4.52
C PHE A 8 -1.22 1.17 3.93
N MET A 9 -0.21 1.04 4.79
CA MET A 9 1.19 0.99 4.36
C MET A 9 1.49 -0.29 3.59
N GLU A 10 0.91 -1.42 4.00
CA GLU A 10 1.09 -2.70 3.33
C GLU A 10 0.51 -2.69 1.92
N ILE A 11 -0.70 -2.14 1.72
CA ILE A 11 -1.27 -1.95 0.37
C ILE A 11 -0.36 -1.05 -0.46
N LEU A 12 0.14 0.05 0.11
CA LEU A 12 1.01 0.99 -0.60
C LEU A 12 2.29 0.31 -1.09
N LEU A 13 2.95 -0.49 -0.22
CA LEU A 13 4.18 -1.20 -0.56
C LEU A 13 3.94 -2.34 -1.56
N LEU A 14 2.86 -3.12 -1.39
CA LEU A 14 2.50 -4.19 -2.33
C LEU A 14 2.22 -3.64 -3.75
N LEU A 15 1.51 -2.53 -3.84
CA LEU A 15 1.20 -1.90 -5.13
C LEU A 15 2.40 -1.19 -5.77
N ASP A 16 3.43 -0.86 -4.98
CA ASP A 16 4.72 -0.38 -5.50
C ASP A 16 5.53 -1.50 -6.16
N GLU A 17 5.38 -2.75 -5.69
CA GLU A 17 5.99 -3.91 -6.31
C GLU A 17 5.29 -4.29 -7.62
N SER A 18 3.95 -4.37 -7.61
CA SER A 18 3.18 -4.64 -8.83
C SER A 18 1.69 -4.28 -8.69
N PRO A 19 0.99 -3.99 -9.80
CA PRO A 19 -0.47 -3.84 -9.78
C PRO A 19 -1.19 -5.12 -9.32
N MET A 20 -2.15 -5.00 -8.40
CA MET A 20 -2.87 -6.15 -7.84
C MET A 20 -4.38 -5.98 -7.93
N SER A 21 -5.09 -7.09 -8.12
CA SER A 21 -6.55 -7.17 -7.97
C SER A 21 -6.97 -7.14 -6.49
N PHE A 22 -8.26 -6.90 -6.25
CA PHE A 22 -8.85 -6.97 -4.91
C PHE A 22 -8.58 -8.32 -4.22
N ASN A 23 -8.77 -9.42 -4.94
CA ASN A 23 -8.65 -10.77 -4.38
C ASN A 23 -7.20 -11.11 -4.02
N GLU A 24 -6.22 -10.67 -4.83
CA GLU A 24 -4.80 -10.84 -4.50
C GLU A 24 -4.44 -10.07 -3.23
N LEU A 25 -4.87 -8.80 -3.11
CA LEU A 25 -4.66 -8.00 -1.90
C LEU A 25 -5.33 -8.61 -0.67
N ALA A 26 -6.60 -9.03 -0.77
CA ALA A 26 -7.33 -9.65 0.33
C ALA A 26 -6.64 -10.91 0.84
N ARG A 27 -6.14 -11.74 -0.09
CA ARG A 27 -5.43 -12.98 0.22
C ARG A 27 -4.08 -12.72 0.91
N VAL A 28 -3.26 -11.82 0.36
CA VAL A 28 -1.93 -11.50 0.92
C VAL A 28 -2.05 -10.88 2.30
N LEU A 29 -2.96 -9.92 2.46
CA LEU A 29 -3.14 -9.18 3.70
C LEU A 29 -4.00 -9.91 4.74
N LYS A 30 -4.63 -11.03 4.35
CA LYS A 30 -5.68 -11.72 5.13
C LYS A 30 -6.72 -10.72 5.65
N ALA A 31 -7.10 -9.77 4.81
CA ALA A 31 -7.96 -8.65 5.18
C ALA A 31 -9.43 -9.00 4.95
N TYR A 32 -10.29 -8.63 5.89
CA TYR A 32 -11.74 -8.70 5.69
C TYR A 32 -12.16 -7.80 4.51
N PRO A 33 -13.06 -8.25 3.62
CA PRO A 33 -13.44 -7.53 2.41
C PRO A 33 -13.88 -6.07 2.66
N ASP A 34 -14.67 -5.82 3.69
CA ASP A 34 -15.15 -4.48 4.05
C ASP A 34 -14.01 -3.55 4.46
N THR A 35 -13.03 -4.10 5.19
CA THR A 35 -11.85 -3.33 5.61
C THR A 35 -11.01 -2.97 4.40
N LEU A 36 -10.72 -3.94 3.51
CA LEU A 36 -9.94 -3.69 2.30
C LEU A 36 -10.64 -2.68 1.38
N THR A 37 -11.94 -2.85 1.14
CA THR A 37 -12.76 -1.94 0.33
C THR A 37 -12.67 -0.51 0.86
N ARG A 38 -12.83 -0.34 2.17
CA ARG A 38 -12.72 0.97 2.81
C ARG A 38 -11.32 1.57 2.63
N ARG A 39 -10.24 0.77 2.72
CA ARG A 39 -8.85 1.23 2.52
C ARG A 39 -8.58 1.64 1.09
N LEU A 40 -8.99 0.83 0.11
CA LEU A 40 -8.84 1.17 -1.30
C LEU A 40 -9.63 2.43 -1.66
N LYS A 41 -10.86 2.61 -1.14
CA LYS A 41 -11.64 3.84 -1.32
C LYS A 41 -10.92 5.06 -0.74
N GLU A 42 -10.38 4.96 0.47
CA GLU A 42 -9.62 6.05 1.09
C GLU A 42 -8.36 6.40 0.30
N MET A 43 -7.60 5.41 -0.16
CA MET A 43 -6.39 5.61 -0.97
C MET A 43 -6.71 6.21 -2.34
N LYS A 44 -7.81 5.80 -2.98
CA LYS A 44 -8.29 6.36 -4.25
C LYS A 44 -8.72 7.82 -4.06
N ASN A 45 -9.49 8.12 -3.01
CA ASN A 45 -9.89 9.49 -2.66
C ASN A 45 -8.69 10.39 -2.34
N ALA A 46 -7.63 9.84 -1.75
CA ALA A 46 -6.38 10.56 -1.51
C ALA A 46 -5.52 10.74 -2.78
N GLY A 47 -5.92 10.15 -3.91
CA GLY A 47 -5.20 10.18 -5.19
C GLY A 47 -3.91 9.37 -5.18
N LEU A 48 -3.78 8.37 -4.31
CA LEU A 48 -2.59 7.52 -4.20
C LEU A 48 -2.65 6.30 -5.11
N ILE A 49 -3.85 5.79 -5.36
CA ILE A 49 -4.07 4.66 -6.25
C ILE A 49 -5.10 5.01 -7.32
N THR A 50 -5.02 4.30 -8.43
CA THR A 50 -6.06 4.24 -9.47
C THR A 50 -6.39 2.79 -9.78
N ASP A 51 -7.50 2.57 -10.47
CA ASP A 51 -7.79 1.31 -11.12
C ASP A 51 -7.37 1.34 -12.60
N SER A 52 -6.89 0.20 -13.08
CA SER A 52 -6.60 -0.06 -14.49
C SER A 52 -7.18 -1.41 -14.90
N ARG A 53 -7.49 -1.58 -16.19
CA ARG A 53 -7.86 -2.88 -16.75
C ARG A 53 -6.66 -3.46 -17.47
N ARG A 54 -6.11 -4.55 -16.95
CA ARG A 54 -5.10 -5.36 -17.65
C ARG A 54 -5.68 -6.73 -17.92
N GLU A 55 -5.64 -7.17 -19.19
CA GLU A 55 -6.19 -8.47 -19.61
C GLU A 55 -7.66 -8.67 -19.21
N GLY A 56 -8.46 -7.59 -19.28
CA GLY A 56 -9.87 -7.61 -18.87
C GLY A 56 -10.13 -7.66 -17.37
N LYS A 57 -9.10 -7.73 -16.52
CA LYS A 57 -9.22 -7.76 -15.06
C LYS A 57 -8.94 -6.40 -14.44
N LEU A 58 -9.76 -6.03 -13.45
CA LEU A 58 -9.57 -4.83 -12.64
C LEU A 58 -8.34 -5.01 -11.73
N ARG A 59 -7.38 -4.10 -11.84
CA ARG A 59 -6.20 -4.04 -10.97
C ARG A 59 -6.08 -2.65 -10.36
N TYR A 60 -5.57 -2.58 -9.15
CA TYR A 60 -5.18 -1.35 -8.48
C TYR A 60 -3.69 -1.12 -8.73
N GLU A 61 -3.32 0.13 -8.97
CA GLU A 61 -1.93 0.54 -9.18
C GLU A 61 -1.67 1.90 -8.52
N LEU A 62 -0.41 2.17 -8.18
CA LEU A 62 -0.03 3.47 -7.64
C LEU A 62 -0.10 4.55 -8.71
N THR A 63 -0.65 5.70 -8.33
CA THR A 63 -0.43 6.94 -9.10
C THR A 63 1.00 7.43 -8.89
N GLU A 64 1.39 8.49 -9.60
CA GLU A 64 2.66 9.17 -9.34
C GLU A 64 2.78 9.68 -7.89
N LYS A 65 1.68 10.20 -7.34
CA LYS A 65 1.61 10.60 -5.92
C LYS A 65 1.78 9.40 -5.00
N GLY A 66 1.16 8.26 -5.34
CA GLY A 66 1.31 7.00 -4.62
C GLY A 66 2.74 6.50 -4.58
N ARG A 67 3.45 6.48 -5.72
CA ARG A 67 4.86 6.07 -5.80
C ARG A 67 5.77 6.93 -4.93
N LYS A 68 5.58 8.26 -4.95
CA LYS A 68 6.33 9.17 -4.05
C LYS A 68 6.08 8.84 -2.58
N ALA A 69 4.84 8.54 -2.20
CA ALA A 69 4.51 8.12 -0.84
C ALA A 69 5.16 6.77 -0.48
N ALA A 70 5.14 5.79 -1.39
CA ALA A 70 5.76 4.48 -1.18
C ALA A 70 7.27 4.60 -0.95
N LYS A 71 7.94 5.45 -1.74
CA LYS A 71 9.37 5.76 -1.55
C LYS A 71 9.66 6.32 -0.16
N LEU A 72 8.90 7.32 0.29
CA LEU A 72 9.07 7.90 1.64
C LEU A 72 8.87 6.86 2.74
N VAL A 73 7.90 5.94 2.58
CA VAL A 73 7.69 4.86 3.55
C VAL A 73 8.86 3.88 3.57
N LYS A 74 9.45 3.54 2.41
CA LYS A 74 10.64 2.70 2.32
C LYS A 74 11.87 3.36 2.96
N ASP A 75 12.08 4.64 2.68
CA ASP A 75 13.17 5.43 3.25
C ASP A 75 13.04 5.49 4.79
N LEU A 76 11.82 5.73 5.30
CA LEU A 76 11.54 5.70 6.74
C LEU A 76 11.82 4.33 7.37
N ARG A 77 11.41 3.25 6.71
CA ARG A 77 11.65 1.88 7.21
C ARG A 77 13.15 1.60 7.33
N ARG A 78 13.95 2.00 6.33
CA ARG A 78 15.40 1.87 6.37
C ARG A 78 16.02 2.62 7.56
N ILE A 79 15.61 3.87 7.78
CA ILE A 79 16.12 4.66 8.92
C ILE A 79 15.77 3.99 10.25
N LEU A 80 14.56 3.44 10.38
CA LEU A 80 14.13 2.73 11.59
C LEU A 80 14.90 1.42 11.79
N ASP A 81 15.20 0.70 10.71
CA ASP A 81 16.02 -0.52 10.76
C ASP A 81 17.45 -0.19 11.22
N GLU A 82 18.10 0.83 10.64
CA GLU A 82 19.42 1.32 11.07
C GLU A 82 19.42 1.78 12.55
N LEU A 83 18.35 2.46 13.00
CA LEU A 83 18.23 2.89 14.39
C LEU A 83 18.04 1.71 15.35
N ASN A 84 17.31 0.67 14.95
CA ASN A 84 17.12 -0.52 15.79
C ASN A 84 18.45 -1.27 15.99
N GLU A 85 19.31 -1.31 14.99
CA GLU A 85 20.66 -1.89 15.13
C GLU A 85 21.49 -1.15 16.18
N VAL A 86 21.38 0.18 16.26
CA VAL A 86 22.09 1.00 17.26
C VAL A 86 21.55 0.81 18.69
N ILE A 87 20.23 0.60 18.85
CA ILE A 87 19.60 0.50 20.18
C ILE A 87 19.65 -0.95 20.73
N GLN A 88 19.88 -1.95 19.87
CA GLN A 88 20.01 -3.35 20.27
C GLN A 88 21.45 -3.72 20.71
N GLU A 89 22.39 -2.77 20.71
CA GLU A 89 23.68 -2.84 21.44
C GLU A 89 23.55 -2.36 22.89
#